data_AF-A0A0V0GI45-F1
#
_entry.id   AF-A0A0V0GI45-F1
#
_cell.length_a   1.000
_cell.length_b   1.000
_cell.length_c   1.000
_cell.angle_alpha   90.00
_cell.angle_beta   90.00
_cell.angle_gamma   90.00
#
_symmetry.space_group_name_H-M   'P 1'
#
loop_
_entity.id
_entity.type
_entity.pdbx_description
1 polymer ?
#
loop_
_entity_poly.entity_id
_entity_poly.type
_entity_poly.pdbx_seq_one_letter_code
_entity_poly.pdbx_strand_id
1 'polypeptide(L)'
;MLPKSDVWPKSFTISEPTDDNIALYFFPSDTRCEKEFDQLVEQMIGEELALRATVTNAELLVFTSTELPLLYWRFQGKYYLWGVFKAKRDSS
;
A
#
# COMPACT_ATOMS: atom_id res chain seq x y z
N MET A 1 -5.71 -9.80 3.72
CA MET A 1 -5.22 -9.36 2.39
C MET A 1 -6.28 -9.69 1.38
N LEU A 2 -6.33 -8.95 0.29
CA LEU A 2 -7.24 -9.18 -0.83
C LEU A 2 -6.52 -8.82 -2.14
N PRO A 3 -7.00 -9.30 -3.29
CA PRO A 3 -6.45 -8.92 -4.59
C PRO A 3 -6.36 -7.39 -4.71
N LYS A 4 -5.22 -6.87 -5.15
CA LYS A 4 -5.00 -5.43 -5.36
C LYS A 4 -6.07 -4.83 -6.27
N SER A 5 -6.48 -5.57 -7.30
CA SER A 5 -7.53 -5.20 -8.25
C SER A 5 -8.88 -4.89 -7.59
N ASP A 6 -9.23 -5.54 -6.48
CA ASP A 6 -10.52 -5.34 -5.79
C ASP A 6 -10.61 -3.99 -5.07
N VAL A 7 -9.47 -3.39 -4.75
CA VAL A 7 -9.37 -2.15 -3.98
C VAL A 7 -8.68 -1.02 -4.72
N TRP A 8 -8.18 -1.27 -5.93
CA TRP A 8 -7.45 -0.28 -6.71
C TRP A 8 -8.29 0.99 -6.94
N PRO A 9 -7.81 2.18 -6.50
CA PRO A 9 -8.51 3.43 -6.76
C PRO A 9 -8.69 3.68 -8.26
N LYS A 10 -9.91 4.06 -8.66
CA LYS A 10 -10.19 4.39 -10.08
C LYS A 10 -9.29 5.50 -10.64
N SER A 11 -8.88 6.44 -9.79
CA SER A 11 -7.91 7.48 -10.15
C SER A 11 -6.58 6.90 -10.61
N PHE A 12 -6.15 5.79 -9.99
CA PHE A 12 -4.88 5.14 -10.31
C PHE A 12 -4.91 4.35 -11.63
N THR A 13 -6.11 4.03 -12.15
CA THR A 13 -6.27 3.51 -13.51
C THR A 13 -6.15 4.60 -14.57
N ILE A 14 -6.45 5.85 -14.21
CA ILE A 14 -6.37 7.00 -15.13
C ILE A 14 -4.96 7.59 -15.14
N SER A 15 -4.34 7.69 -13.96
CA SER A 15 -2.98 8.16 -13.76
C SER A 15 -2.31 7.27 -12.74
N GLU A 16 -1.18 6.67 -13.08
CA GLU A 16 -0.41 5.85 -12.15
C GLU A 16 -0.12 6.62 -10.84
N PRO A 17 -0.11 5.94 -9.69
CA PRO A 17 0.13 6.61 -8.42
C PRO A 17 1.58 7.11 -8.34
N THR A 18 1.77 8.27 -7.72
CA THR A 18 3.10 8.86 -7.45
C THR A 18 3.32 9.02 -5.95
N ASP A 19 4.49 9.51 -5.57
CA ASP A 19 4.80 9.85 -4.18
C ASP A 19 3.83 10.89 -3.59
N ASP A 20 3.25 11.77 -4.42
CA ASP A 20 2.22 12.73 -4.00
C ASP A 20 0.93 12.06 -3.46
N ASN A 21 0.71 10.78 -3.77
CA ASN A 21 -0.46 10.05 -3.30
C ASN A 21 -0.24 9.36 -1.94
N ILE A 22 0.99 9.33 -1.43
CA ILE A 22 1.32 8.62 -0.19
C ILE A 22 0.80 9.42 1.00
N ALA A 23 -0.17 8.84 1.72
CA ALA A 23 -0.63 9.39 2.99
C ALA A 23 0.18 8.86 4.18
N LEU A 24 0.63 7.61 4.11
CA LEU A 24 1.37 6.92 5.18
C LEU A 24 2.44 6.00 4.62
N TYR A 25 3.56 5.90 5.32
CA TYR A 25 4.57 4.86 5.10
C TYR A 25 4.50 3.82 6.22
N PHE A 26 4.74 2.56 5.87
CA PHE A 26 4.80 1.45 6.81
C PHE A 26 6.16 0.76 6.69
N PHE A 27 6.78 0.59 7.85
CA PHE A 27 8.07 -0.05 8.05
C PHE A 27 7.95 -1.05 9.20
N PRO A 28 8.87 -2.03 9.32
CA PRO A 28 8.91 -2.90 10.48
C PRO A 28 9.10 -2.08 11.76
N SER A 29 8.47 -2.51 12.86
CA SER A 29 8.55 -1.80 14.14
C SER A 29 9.94 -1.84 14.76
N ASP A 30 10.67 -2.94 14.56
CA ASP A 30 12.05 -3.13 14.98
C ASP A 30 12.74 -4.23 14.15
N THR A 31 14.05 -4.39 14.34
CA THR A 31 14.89 -5.34 13.59
C THR A 31 14.46 -6.79 13.73
N ARG A 32 13.72 -7.15 14.79
CA ARG A 32 13.24 -8.53 14.99
C ARG A 32 12.04 -8.84 14.09
N CYS A 33 11.29 -7.83 13.67
CA CYS A 33 10.14 -7.98 12.76
C CYS A 33 10.50 -7.72 11.30
N GLU A 34 11.74 -7.30 11.03
CA GLU A 34 12.20 -6.91 9.69
C GLU A 34 12.11 -8.06 8.70
N LYS A 35 12.45 -9.28 9.11
CA LYS A 35 12.38 -10.46 8.26
C LYS A 35 10.94 -10.83 7.92
N GLU A 36 10.04 -10.86 8.91
CA GLU A 36 8.63 -11.17 8.70
C GLU A 36 7.95 -10.10 7.85
N PHE A 37 8.33 -8.83 8.03
CA PHE A 37 7.84 -7.73 7.22
C PHE A 37 8.32 -7.86 5.77
N ASP A 38 9.61 -8.10 5.54
CA ASP A 38 10.16 -8.28 4.19
C ASP A 38 9.46 -9.44 3.47
N GLN A 39 9.23 -10.57 4.16
CA GLN A 39 8.49 -11.71 3.61
C GLN A 39 7.04 -11.37 3.27
N LEU A 40 6.36 -10.59 4.11
CA LEU A 40 5.01 -10.10 3.83
C LEU A 40 5.00 -9.22 2.57
N VAL A 41 5.95 -8.29 2.44
CA VAL A 41 6.03 -7.40 1.26
C VAL A 41 6.31 -8.20 0.00
N GLU A 42 7.27 -9.15 0.04
CA GLU A 42 7.58 -10.03 -1.09
C GLU A 42 6.37 -10.88 -1.50
N GLN A 43 5.63 -11.43 -0.53
CA GLN A 43 4.39 -12.16 -0.80
C GLN A 43 3.35 -11.25 -1.47
N MET A 44 3.15 -10.02 -0.95
CA MET A 44 2.21 -9.07 -1.54
C MET A 44 2.56 -8.71 -2.98
N ILE A 45 3.85 -8.55 -3.29
CA ILE A 45 4.33 -8.31 -4.65
C ILE A 45 4.04 -9.53 -5.54
N GLY A 46 4.42 -10.73 -5.09
CA GLY A 46 4.30 -11.95 -5.89
C GLY A 46 2.85 -12.39 -6.14
N GLU A 47 1.94 -12.12 -5.21
CA GLU A 47 0.53 -12.51 -5.27
C GLU A 47 -0.41 -11.35 -5.66
N GLU A 48 0.14 -10.19 -6.03
CA GLU A 48 -0.60 -8.97 -6.38
C GLU A 48 -1.66 -8.58 -5.32
N LEU A 49 -1.26 -8.56 -4.05
CA LEU A 49 -2.15 -8.32 -2.92
C LEU A 49 -2.07 -6.89 -2.38
N ALA A 50 -3.18 -6.47 -1.76
CA ALA A 50 -3.27 -5.25 -0.98
C ALA A 50 -3.82 -5.54 0.43
N LEU A 51 -3.64 -4.58 1.33
CA LEU A 51 -4.35 -4.56 2.61
C LEU A 51 -5.39 -3.45 2.61
N ARG A 52 -6.48 -3.69 3.33
CA ARG A 52 -7.53 -2.71 3.56
C ARG A 52 -7.88 -2.71 5.03
N ALA A 53 -7.92 -1.53 5.63
CA ALA A 53 -8.42 -1.31 6.98
C ALA A 53 -9.53 -0.26 6.96
N THR A 54 -10.61 -0.52 7.67
CA THR A 54 -11.72 0.43 7.80
C THR A 54 -11.48 1.29 9.04
N VAL A 55 -11.39 2.61 8.85
CA VAL A 55 -11.41 3.61 9.94
C VAL A 55 -12.78 4.28 9.99
N THR A 56 -13.05 5.15 10.97
CA THR A 56 -14.39 5.72 11.19
C THR A 56 -15.00 6.32 9.92
N ASN A 57 -14.26 7.19 9.21
CA ASN A 57 -14.76 7.96 8.08
C ASN A 57 -14.11 7.60 6.72
N ALA A 58 -13.23 6.61 6.70
CA ALA A 58 -12.46 6.26 5.51
C ALA A 58 -12.08 4.77 5.49
N GLU A 59 -11.62 4.32 4.33
CA GLU A 59 -10.84 3.09 4.18
C GLU A 59 -9.38 3.50 3.98
N LEU A 60 -8.48 2.85 4.70
CA LEU A 60 -7.05 2.89 4.44
C LEU A 60 -6.70 1.72 3.53
N LEU A 61 -6.20 2.03 2.34
CA LEU A 61 -5.72 1.07 1.37
C LEU A 61 -4.21 1.06 1.44
N VAL A 62 -3.59 -0.11 1.54
CA VAL A 62 -2.14 -0.25 1.65
C VAL A 62 -1.64 -1.12 0.52
N PHE A 63 -0.64 -0.61 -0.19
CA PHE A 63 -0.03 -1.21 -1.36
C PHE A 63 1.48 -1.38 -1.15
N THR A 64 2.10 -2.19 -2.00
CA THR A 64 3.56 -2.34 -2.06
C THR A 64 4.18 -1.14 -2.77
N SER A 65 5.41 -0.80 -2.41
CA SER A 65 6.16 0.29 -3.06
C SER A 65 6.43 0.06 -4.55
N THR A 66 6.27 -1.16 -5.04
CA THR A 66 6.37 -1.51 -6.47
C THR A 66 5.25 -0.93 -7.32
N GLU A 67 4.17 -0.45 -6.70
CA GLU A 67 3.09 0.25 -7.38
C GLU A 67 3.43 1.71 -7.75
N LEU A 68 4.52 2.25 -7.19
CA LEU A 68 4.99 3.61 -7.45
C LEU A 68 5.99 3.61 -8.62
N PRO A 69 6.42 4.79 -9.13
CA PRO A 69 7.54 4.88 -10.06
C PRO A 69 8.80 4.21 -9.51
N LEU A 70 9.61 3.61 -10.40
CA LEU A 70 10.79 2.81 -10.06
C LEU A 70 11.75 3.50 -9.07
N LEU A 71 11.88 4.83 -9.17
CA LEU A 71 12.71 5.64 -8.28
C LEU A 71 12.32 5.51 -6.80
N TYR A 72 11.06 5.20 -6.51
CA TYR A 72 10.48 5.15 -5.17
C TYR A 72 10.26 3.72 -4.65
N TRP A 73 10.67 2.70 -5.41
CA TRP A 73 10.46 1.31 -5.01
C TRP A 73 11.18 0.94 -3.73
N ARG A 74 12.37 1.52 -3.49
CA ARG A 74 13.23 1.10 -2.39
C ARG A 74 13.55 2.25 -1.44
N PHE A 75 13.41 1.98 -0.15
CA PHE A 75 13.91 2.81 0.94
C PHE A 75 14.99 2.02 1.67
N GLN A 76 16.20 2.58 1.78
CA GLN A 76 17.37 1.89 2.35
C GLN A 76 17.62 0.49 1.71
N GLY A 77 17.37 0.38 0.41
CA GLY A 77 17.56 -0.87 -0.33
C GLY A 77 16.43 -1.89 -0.17
N LYS A 78 15.35 -1.61 0.57
CA LYS A 78 14.23 -2.53 0.81
C LYS A 78 12.91 -2.03 0.25
N TYR A 79 12.05 -2.96 -0.16
CA TYR A 79 10.65 -2.64 -0.47
C TYR A 79 9.91 -2.29 0.82
N TYR A 80 8.87 -1.47 0.70
CA TYR A 80 8.06 -1.04 1.83
C TYR A 80 6.58 -1.04 1.45
N LEU A 81 5.71 -0.79 2.42
CA LEU A 81 4.29 -0.60 2.18
C LEU A 81 3.92 0.87 2.35
N TRP A 82 2.97 1.35 1.56
CA TRP A 82 2.47 2.71 1.62
C TRP A 82 0.94 2.73 1.60
N GLY A 83 0.36 3.74 2.22
CA GLY A 83 -1.08 3.87 2.42
C GLY A 83 -1.67 5.09 1.73
N VAL A 84 -2.90 4.94 1.26
CA VAL A 84 -3.76 6.04 0.77
C VAL A 84 -5.15 5.91 1.38
N PHE A 85 -5.78 7.05 1.68
CA PHE A 85 -7.14 7.08 2.19
C PHE A 85 -8.16 7.16 1.05
N LYS A 86 -9.20 6.35 1.16
CA LYS A 86 -10.41 6.43 0.34
C LYS A 86 -11.57 6.83 1.25
N ALA A 87 -12.20 7.96 0.97
CA ALA A 87 -13.36 8.41 1.73
C ALA A 87 -14.49 7.37 1.65
N LYS A 88 -15.16 7.11 2.77
CA LYS A 88 -16.44 6.41 2.73
C LYS A 88 -17.43 7.31 2.01
N ARG A 89 -18.16 6.76 1.04
CA ARG A 89 -19.37 7.44 0.56
C ARG A 89 -20.37 7.32 1.69
N ASP A 90 -20.81 8.44 2.25
CA ASP A 90 -21.99 8.43 3.12
C ASP A 90 -23.13 7.81 2.30
N SER A 91 -23.68 6.71 2.81
CA SER A 91 -25.02 6.29 2.41
C SER A 91 -25.97 7.33 2.99
N SER A 92 -26.22 8.39 2.22
CA SER A 92 -27.36 9.29 2.45
C SER A 92 -28.67 8.50 2.37
#